data_AF-A0A7C7TDC1-F1
#
_entry.id   AF-A0A7C7TDC1-F1
#
_cell.length_a   1.000
_cell.length_b   1.000
_cell.length_c   1.000
_cell.angle_alpha   90.00
_cell.angle_beta   90.00
_cell.angle_gamma   90.00
#
_symmetry.space_group_name_H-M   'P 1'
#
loop_
_entity.id
_entity.type
_entity.pdbx_description
1 polymer ?
#
loop_
_entity_poly.entity_id
_entity_poly.type
_entity_poly.pdbx_seq_one_letter_code
_entity_poly.pdbx_strand_id
1 'polypeptide(L)'
;MSLVARHLEEAGLPTVVVGSARDIVEECGVSRFVFTDFPLGNPAGKPGDVEMQTTIMGMALDLLERAWQPRTTTQTPFVWDAESNDDWRRHFMKVDDSNRTALAAAGDQRRAAQADAKADGAGRG
;
A
#
# COMPACT_ATOMS: atom_id res chain seq x y z
N MET A 1 -0.62 -2.15 7.98
CA MET A 1 -1.59 -3.23 8.28
C MET A 1 -0.94 -4.56 8.66
N SER A 2 0.33 -4.80 8.36
CA SER A 2 1.00 -6.09 8.62
C SER A 2 1.00 -6.56 10.09
N LEU A 3 1.23 -5.67 11.05
CA LEU A 3 1.19 -6.02 12.47
C LEU A 3 -0.21 -6.44 12.95
N VAL A 4 -1.25 -5.79 12.43
CA VAL A 4 -2.64 -6.16 12.73
C VAL A 4 -2.96 -7.53 12.16
N ALA A 5 -2.56 -7.80 10.92
CA ALA A 5 -2.74 -9.12 10.30
C ALA A 5 -2.09 -10.23 11.14
N ARG A 6 -0.85 -10.03 11.60
CA ARG A 6 -0.17 -10.99 12.48
C ARG A 6 -0.93 -11.22 13.79
N HIS A 7 -1.38 -10.15 14.43
CA HIS A 7 -2.15 -10.26 15.67
C HIS A 7 -3.47 -11.01 15.49
N LEU A 8 -4.18 -10.78 14.38
CA LEU A 8 -5.41 -11.50 14.05
C LEU A 8 -5.15 -12.99 13.80
N GLU A 9 -4.08 -13.33 13.10
CA GLU A 9 -3.69 -14.73 12.84
C GLU A 9 -3.29 -15.45 14.13
N GLU A 10 -2.57 -14.79 15.04
CA GLU A 10 -2.27 -15.31 16.38
C GLU A 10 -3.55 -15.59 17.19
N ALA A 11 -4.63 -14.83 16.95
CA ALA A 11 -5.95 -15.03 17.54
C ALA A 11 -6.83 -16.06 16.79
N GLY A 12 -6.30 -16.72 15.75
CA GLY A 12 -7.02 -17.73 14.96
C GLY A 12 -7.93 -17.15 13.87
N LEU A 13 -7.79 -15.87 13.54
CA LEU A 13 -8.52 -15.22 12.45
C LEU A 13 -7.63 -15.17 11.20
N PRO A 14 -7.96 -15.92 10.13
CA PRO A 14 -7.13 -15.98 8.95
C PRO A 14 -7.19 -14.67 8.16
N THR A 15 -6.03 -14.22 7.68
CA THR A 15 -5.86 -12.95 6.97
C THR A 15 -5.02 -13.12 5.72
N VAL A 16 -5.26 -12.22 4.75
CA VAL A 16 -4.41 -12.00 3.59
C VAL A 16 -4.16 -10.51 3.50
N VAL A 17 -2.90 -10.11 3.34
CA VAL A 17 -2.56 -8.73 3.00
C VAL A 17 -2.54 -8.61 1.48
N VAL A 18 -3.19 -7.58 0.93
CA VAL A 18 -3.05 -7.18 -0.47
C VAL A 18 -2.31 -5.84 -0.47
N GLY A 19 -1.15 -5.75 -1.13
CA GLY A 19 -0.23 -4.63 -0.93
C GLY A 19 0.76 -4.42 -2.06
N SER A 20 1.38 -3.23 -2.08
CA SER A 20 2.36 -2.82 -3.08
C SER A 20 3.78 -2.61 -2.54
N ALA A 21 3.99 -2.73 -1.22
CA ALA A 21 5.29 -2.58 -0.57
C ALA A 21 5.86 -3.95 -0.18
N ARG A 22 6.42 -4.67 -1.16
CA ARG A 22 6.81 -6.07 -0.99
C ARG A 22 7.80 -6.29 0.15
N ASP A 23 8.89 -5.54 0.12
CA ASP A 23 9.96 -5.55 1.12
C ASP A 23 9.44 -5.32 2.54
N ILE A 24 8.61 -4.31 2.75
CA ILE A 24 8.05 -3.96 4.07
C ILE A 24 7.12 -5.07 4.58
N VAL A 25 6.25 -5.60 3.71
CA VAL A 25 5.26 -6.62 4.10
C VAL A 25 5.93 -7.96 4.37
N GLU A 26 6.89 -8.35 3.52
CA GLU A 26 7.68 -9.57 3.72
C GLU A 26 8.52 -9.46 5.00
N GLU A 27 9.19 -8.33 5.27
CA GLU A 27 9.97 -8.14 6.51
C GLU A 27 9.08 -8.28 7.76
N CYS A 28 7.90 -7.68 7.74
CA CYS A 28 6.92 -7.80 8.83
C CYS A 28 6.43 -9.23 9.06
N GLY A 29 6.58 -10.13 8.07
CA GLY A 29 6.32 -11.55 8.22
C GLY A 29 4.86 -11.96 8.30
N VAL A 30 4.01 -11.34 7.48
CA VAL A 30 2.57 -11.68 7.42
C VAL A 30 2.36 -13.13 6.95
N SER A 31 1.26 -13.75 7.38
CA SER A 31 0.97 -15.16 7.04
C SER A 31 0.77 -15.39 5.55
N ARG A 32 0.08 -14.47 4.86
CA ARG A 32 -0.26 -14.55 3.44
C ARG A 32 -0.22 -13.16 2.82
N PHE A 33 0.37 -13.04 1.63
CA PHE A 33 0.54 -11.77 0.93
C PHE A 33 0.27 -11.89 -0.58
N VAL A 34 -0.64 -11.06 -1.08
CA VAL A 34 -0.77 -10.78 -2.52
C VAL A 34 -0.07 -9.46 -2.84
N PHE A 35 0.98 -9.55 -3.62
CA PHE A 35 1.77 -8.42 -4.05
C PHE A 35 1.31 -7.91 -5.43
N THR A 36 0.96 -6.63 -5.49
CA THR A 36 0.68 -5.90 -6.75
C THR A 36 1.71 -4.80 -6.93
N ASP A 37 2.53 -4.91 -7.97
CA ASP A 37 3.71 -4.08 -8.22
C ASP A 37 3.38 -2.70 -8.82
N PHE A 38 2.50 -1.97 -8.13
CA PHE A 38 1.93 -0.69 -8.52
C PHE A 38 2.37 0.44 -7.56
N PRO A 39 2.16 1.72 -7.90
CA PRO A 39 2.37 2.81 -6.97
C PRO A 39 1.61 2.61 -5.65
N LEU A 40 2.26 2.93 -4.53
CA LEU A 40 1.67 2.78 -3.21
C LEU A 40 0.32 3.50 -3.14
N GLY A 41 -0.70 2.78 -2.66
CA GLY A 41 -2.09 3.24 -2.65
C GLY A 41 -2.98 2.52 -3.67
N ASN A 42 -2.41 1.74 -4.59
CA ASN A 42 -3.16 0.98 -5.60
C ASN A 42 -3.00 -0.55 -5.49
N PRO A 43 -3.04 -1.16 -4.29
CA PRO A 43 -2.74 -2.59 -4.13
C PRO A 43 -3.80 -3.51 -4.74
N ALA A 44 -5.04 -3.04 -4.84
CA ALA A 44 -6.16 -3.79 -5.37
C ALA A 44 -6.32 -3.64 -6.90
N GLY A 45 -5.43 -2.92 -7.59
CA GLY A 45 -5.51 -2.68 -9.03
C GLY A 45 -5.66 -1.20 -9.38
N LYS A 46 -5.81 -0.92 -10.68
CA LYS A 46 -5.95 0.45 -11.20
C LYS A 46 -7.30 1.07 -10.80
N PRO A 47 -7.37 2.40 -10.57
CA PRO A 47 -8.64 3.08 -10.36
C PRO A 47 -9.62 2.82 -11.51
N GLY A 48 -10.85 2.41 -11.18
CA GLY A 48 -11.92 2.15 -12.15
C GLY A 48 -11.82 0.83 -12.93
N ASP A 49 -10.72 0.09 -12.81
CA ASP A 49 -10.54 -1.20 -13.49
C ASP A 49 -11.17 -2.34 -12.67
N VAL A 50 -12.47 -2.53 -12.85
CA VAL A 50 -13.27 -3.52 -12.09
C VAL A 50 -12.80 -4.95 -12.36
N GLU A 51 -12.40 -5.26 -13.59
CA GLU A 51 -11.94 -6.60 -13.96
C GLU A 51 -10.64 -6.93 -13.21
N MET A 52 -9.65 -6.05 -13.28
CA MET A 52 -8.39 -6.20 -12.56
C MET A 52 -8.62 -6.32 -11.04
N GLN A 53 -9.46 -5.45 -10.48
CA GLN A 53 -9.78 -5.48 -9.04
C GLN A 53 -10.44 -6.79 -8.62
N THR A 54 -11.35 -7.30 -9.45
CA THR A 54 -12.02 -8.60 -9.21
C THR A 54 -11.01 -9.75 -9.29
N THR A 55 -10.10 -9.74 -10.27
CA THR A 55 -9.05 -10.75 -10.38
C THR A 55 -8.13 -10.75 -9.16
N ILE A 56 -7.66 -9.58 -8.72
CA ILE A 56 -6.77 -9.46 -7.56
C ILE A 56 -7.48 -9.95 -6.29
N MET A 57 -8.76 -9.64 -6.12
CA MET A 57 -9.56 -10.15 -5.01
C MET A 57 -9.69 -11.69 -5.07
N GLY A 58 -9.94 -12.25 -6.26
CA GLY A 58 -9.95 -13.69 -6.48
C GLY A 58 -8.63 -14.36 -6.07
N MET A 59 -7.49 -13.78 -6.47
CA MET A 59 -6.16 -14.27 -6.08
C MET A 59 -5.95 -14.24 -4.56
N ALA A 60 -6.48 -13.23 -3.86
CA ALA A 60 -6.41 -13.15 -2.41
C ALA A 60 -7.23 -14.25 -1.73
N LEU A 61 -8.43 -14.54 -2.23
CA LEU A 61 -9.28 -15.63 -1.73
C LEU A 61 -8.65 -17.01 -2.01
N ASP A 62 -8.12 -17.21 -3.22
CA ASP A 62 -7.38 -18.43 -3.57
C ASP A 62 -6.18 -18.64 -2.64
N LEU A 63 -5.43 -17.57 -2.34
CA LEU A 63 -4.30 -17.65 -1.41
C LEU A 63 -4.74 -17.93 0.03
N LEU A 64 -5.89 -17.37 0.46
CA LEU A 64 -6.48 -17.67 1.76
C LEU A 64 -6.75 -19.17 1.91
N GLU A 65 -7.35 -19.79 0.89
CA GLU A 65 -7.76 -21.21 0.87
C GLU A 65 -6.58 -22.17 0.68
N ARG A 66 -5.61 -21.83 -0.18
CA ARG A 66 -4.60 -22.77 -0.68
C ARG A 66 -3.21 -22.62 -0.09
N ALA A 67 -2.94 -21.57 0.71
CA ALA A 67 -1.63 -21.38 1.33
C ALA A 67 -1.31 -22.56 2.26
N TRP A 68 -0.25 -23.29 1.92
CA TRP A 68 0.21 -24.47 2.66
C TRP A 68 1.29 -24.12 3.71
N GLN A 69 1.86 -22.91 3.63
CA GLN A 69 2.87 -22.41 4.56
C GLN A 69 2.60 -20.95 4.95
N PRO A 70 2.98 -20.55 6.18
CA PRO A 70 3.01 -19.14 6.54
C PRO A 70 4.05 -18.39 5.70
N ARG A 71 3.89 -17.07 5.59
CA ARG A 71 4.74 -16.17 4.79
C ARG A 71 4.71 -16.49 3.29
N THR A 72 3.59 -17.03 2.80
CA THR A 72 3.40 -17.28 1.37
C THR A 72 3.08 -15.97 0.65
N THR A 73 3.85 -15.65 -0.39
CA THR A 73 3.65 -14.47 -1.23
C THR A 73 3.31 -14.88 -2.67
N THR A 74 2.25 -14.30 -3.22
CA THR A 74 1.87 -14.43 -4.63
C THR A 74 1.91 -13.06 -5.28
N GLN A 75 2.50 -12.95 -6.47
CA GLN A 75 2.51 -11.72 -7.24
C GLN A 75 1.41 -11.72 -8.30
N THR A 76 0.72 -10.59 -8.46
CA THR A 76 -0.30 -10.41 -9.51
C THR A 76 0.38 -10.24 -10.88
N PRO A 77 -0.28 -10.63 -12.00
CA PRO A 77 0.33 -10.59 -13.33
C PRO A 77 0.27 -9.20 -13.98
N PHE A 78 -0.27 -8.19 -13.29
CA PHE A 78 -0.59 -6.90 -13.88
C PHE A 78 0.61 -5.94 -13.85
N VAL A 79 0.65 -5.04 -14.83
CA VAL A 79 1.62 -3.93 -14.92
C VAL A 79 0.88 -2.58 -14.87
N TRP A 80 1.52 -1.58 -14.26
CA TRP A 80 0.93 -0.25 -14.09
C TRP A 80 0.75 0.45 -15.43
N ASP A 81 1.75 0.36 -16.29
CA ASP A 81 1.72 0.90 -17.64
C ASP A 81 2.38 -0.11 -18.57
N ALA A 82 1.69 -0.48 -19.66
CA ALA A 82 2.19 -1.52 -20.56
C ALA A 82 3.36 -1.05 -21.44
N GLU A 83 3.45 0.26 -21.68
CA GLU A 83 4.47 0.87 -22.53
C GLU A 83 5.67 1.38 -21.71
N SER A 84 5.42 1.75 -20.46
CA SER A 84 6.35 2.49 -19.60
C SER A 84 6.24 2.12 -18.11
N ASN A 85 6.14 0.83 -17.78
CA ASN A 85 5.88 0.34 -16.42
C ASN A 85 6.77 0.93 -15.31
N ASP A 86 8.00 1.34 -15.61
CA ASP A 86 8.92 1.90 -14.62
C ASP A 86 8.83 3.43 -14.46
N ASP A 87 8.05 4.12 -15.30
CA ASP A 87 7.98 5.58 -15.26
C ASP A 87 7.42 6.11 -13.94
N TRP A 88 6.39 5.44 -13.41
CA TRP A 88 5.80 5.84 -12.14
C TRP A 88 6.81 5.78 -10.99
N ARG A 89 7.78 4.84 -11.02
CA ARG A 89 8.80 4.71 -9.97
C ARG A 89 9.71 5.94 -9.89
N ARG A 90 9.96 6.57 -11.04
CA ARG A 90 10.77 7.80 -11.11
C ARG A 90 10.04 9.02 -10.60
N HIS A 91 8.71 9.05 -10.69
CA HIS A 91 7.91 10.22 -10.34
C HIS A 91 7.27 10.11 -8.96
N PHE A 92 6.99 8.89 -8.49
CA PHE A 92 6.30 8.64 -7.23
C PHE A 92 7.13 9.11 -6.04
N MET A 93 6.58 10.05 -5.26
CA MET A 93 7.23 10.65 -4.08
C MET A 93 8.63 11.21 -4.34
N LYS A 94 8.91 11.61 -5.59
CA LYS A 94 10.22 12.13 -5.98
C LYS A 94 10.52 13.45 -5.25
N VAL A 95 11.66 13.48 -4.55
CA VAL A 95 12.23 14.69 -3.93
C VAL A 95 13.65 14.89 -4.45
N ASP A 96 13.87 15.99 -5.16
CA ASP A 96 15.17 16.36 -5.70
C ASP A 96 15.37 17.88 -5.62
N ASP A 97 16.49 18.36 -6.16
CA ASP A 97 16.84 19.78 -6.05
C ASP A 97 15.88 20.70 -6.83
N SER A 98 15.10 20.15 -7.77
CA SER A 98 14.09 20.92 -8.50
C SER A 98 12.86 21.25 -7.65
N ASN A 99 12.56 20.47 -6.61
CA ASN A 99 11.33 20.61 -5.81
C ASN A 99 11.53 20.71 -4.30
N ARG A 100 12.74 20.43 -3.78
CA ARG A 100 13.04 20.38 -2.34
C ARG A 100 12.61 21.63 -1.58
N THR A 101 12.97 22.82 -2.08
CA THR A 101 12.64 24.09 -1.42
C THR A 101 11.13 24.33 -1.35
N ALA A 102 10.42 24.05 -2.45
CA ALA A 102 8.97 24.20 -2.50
C ALA A 102 8.26 23.21 -1.55
N LEU A 103 8.70 21.95 -1.52
CA LEU A 103 8.15 20.93 -0.62
C LEU A 103 8.42 21.24 0.86
N ALA A 104 9.60 21.79 1.18
CA ALA A 104 9.92 22.22 2.54
C ALA A 104 8.97 23.34 3.01
N ALA A 105 8.79 24.37 2.18
CA ALA A 105 7.87 25.48 2.47
C ALA A 105 6.42 25.00 2.61
N ALA A 106 5.96 24.10 1.75
CA ALA A 106 4.63 23.48 1.87
C ALA A 106 4.48 22.68 3.17
N GLY A 107 5.56 22.00 3.61
CA GLY A 107 5.63 21.31 4.89
C GLY A 107 5.51 22.24 6.10
N ASP A 108 6.17 23.40 6.06
CA ASP A 108 6.06 24.44 7.10
C ASP A 108 4.64 24.99 7.20
N GLN A 109 4.04 25.34 6.06
CA GLN A 109 2.66 25.84 5.99
C GLN A 109 1.67 24.82 6.56
N ARG A 110 1.81 23.54 6.19
CA ARG A 110 0.95 22.46 6.73
C ARG A 110 1.11 22.32 8.24
N ARG A 111 2.31 22.45 8.79
CA ARG A 111 2.54 22.39 10.25
C ARG A 111 1.91 23.57 10.98
N ALA A 112 2.01 24.78 10.44
CA ALA A 112 1.35 25.95 11.00
C ALA A 112 -0.18 25.75 11.02
N ALA A 113 -0.77 25.36 9.89
CA ALA A 113 -2.21 25.09 9.80
C ALA A 113 -2.68 23.98 10.76
N GLN A 114 -1.88 22.92 10.94
CA GLN A 114 -2.17 21.86 11.92
C GLN A 114 -2.08 22.35 13.37
N ALA A 115 -1.18 23.29 13.68
CA ALA A 115 -1.08 23.88 15.00
C ALA A 115 -2.29 24.78 15.32
N ASP A 116 -2.70 25.61 14.37
CA ASP A 116 -3.88 26.47 14.49
C ASP A 116 -5.15 25.64 14.67
N ALA A 117 -5.37 24.63 13.80
CA ALA A 117 -6.53 23.74 13.89
C ALA A 117 -6.59 22.96 15.22
N LYS A 118 -5.42 22.64 15.81
CA LYS A 118 -5.33 22.00 17.12
C LYS A 118 -5.65 22.97 18.26
N ALA A 119 -5.24 24.24 18.15
CA ALA A 119 -5.55 25.29 19.11
C ALA A 119 -7.05 25.63 19.14
N ASP A 120 -7.68 25.64 17.97
CA ASP A 120 -9.11 25.96 17.80
C ASP A 120 -10.05 24.79 18.15
N GLY A 121 -9.51 23.62 18.52
CA GLY A 121 -10.30 22.44 18.89
C GLY A 121 -10.97 21.71 17.71
N ALA A 122 -10.75 22.17 16.47
CA ALA A 122 -11.36 21.63 15.25
C ALA A 122 -10.87 20.23 14.85
N GLY A 123 -9.83 19.70 15.51
CA GLY A 123 -9.25 18.37 15.23
C GLY A 123 -9.70 17.24 16.17
N ARG A 124 -10.77 17.42 16.96
CA ARG A 124 -11.26 16.43 17.96
C ARG A 124 -12.56 15.70 17.56
N GLY A 125 -12.88 15.65 16.28
CA GLY A 125 -14.01 14.87 15.73
C GLY A 125 -13.58 13.51 15.24
#